data_AF-A0A925Z3A1-F1
#
_entry.id   AF-A0A925Z3A1-F1
#
_cell.length_a   1.000
_cell.length_b   1.000
_cell.length_c   1.000
_cell.angle_alpha   90.00
_cell.angle_beta   90.00
_cell.angle_gamma   90.00
#
_symmetry.space_group_name_H-M   'P 1'
#
loop_
_entity.id
_entity.type
_entity.pdbx_description
1 polymer ?
#
loop_
_entity_poly.entity_id
_entity_poly.type
_entity_poly.pdbx_seq_one_letter_code
_entity_poly.pdbx_strand_id
1 'polypeptide(L)'
;MRALLLGAAALFAFSSTSFAQAAKPAETVKPAEVAKLAADIKGDAAKLKSYCEMQDLYNQSYEAGEKKDEKKAEELANKADDLGKGLGGDYEKIMNAGADIDPESKEGQEFYAGFEDLDKSCEKK
;
A
#
# COMPACT_ATOMS: atom_id res chain seq x y z
N MET A 1 49.24 -49.48 -12.18
CA MET A 1 49.11 -50.18 -13.48
C MET A 1 47.88 -49.65 -14.19
N ARG A 2 48.02 -49.36 -15.49
CA ARG A 2 46.96 -48.96 -16.43
C ARG A 2 45.85 -50.02 -16.52
N ALA A 3 44.62 -49.55 -16.75
CA ALA A 3 43.64 -49.97 -17.76
C ALA A 3 42.22 -49.76 -17.23
N LEU A 4 41.19 -49.36 -17.96
CA LEU A 4 40.97 -48.67 -19.24
C LEU A 4 39.43 -48.53 -19.30
N LEU A 5 38.95 -47.32 -19.60
CA LEU A 5 37.73 -46.91 -20.32
C LEU A 5 36.44 -47.75 -20.26
N LEU A 6 35.32 -47.07 -20.00
CA LEU A 6 33.99 -47.09 -20.67
C LEU A 6 33.09 -46.20 -19.79
N GLY A 7 32.75 -44.96 -20.13
CA GLY A 7 31.85 -44.60 -21.23
C GLY A 7 30.45 -44.31 -20.67
N ALA A 8 30.19 -43.06 -20.24
CA ALA A 8 28.86 -42.44 -20.18
C ALA A 8 29.01 -40.98 -19.72
N ALA A 9 29.07 -40.04 -20.67
CA ALA A 9 28.89 -38.62 -20.39
C ALA A 9 27.39 -38.38 -20.11
N ALA A 10 26.99 -38.50 -18.85
CA ALA A 10 25.69 -38.01 -18.39
C ALA A 10 25.79 -36.49 -18.23
N LEU A 11 25.25 -35.76 -19.21
CA LEU A 11 25.01 -34.32 -19.10
C LEU A 11 24.02 -34.09 -17.96
N PHE A 12 24.52 -33.78 -16.77
CA PHE A 12 23.70 -33.21 -15.71
C PHE A 12 23.38 -31.76 -16.08
N ALA A 13 22.24 -31.58 -16.76
CA ALA A 13 21.60 -30.28 -16.88
C ALA A 13 21.17 -29.85 -15.47
N PHE A 14 22.02 -29.06 -14.82
CA PHE A 14 21.66 -28.34 -13.59
C PHE A 14 20.70 -27.22 -14.01
N SER A 15 19.40 -27.55 -14.07
CA SER A 15 18.35 -26.56 -14.22
C SER A 15 18.33 -25.74 -12.93
N SER A 16 19.08 -24.65 -12.89
CA SER A 16 18.93 -23.61 -11.88
C SER A 16 17.52 -23.02 -12.05
N THR A 17 16.54 -23.57 -11.33
CA THR A 17 15.28 -22.89 -11.09
C THR A 17 15.59 -21.67 -10.23
N SER A 18 15.92 -20.58 -10.90
CA SER A 18 15.88 -19.25 -10.30
C SER A 18 14.49 -19.08 -9.72
N PHE A 19 14.39 -18.99 -8.40
CA PHE A 19 13.25 -18.36 -7.75
C PHE A 19 13.32 -16.86 -8.07
N ALA A 20 13.07 -16.52 -9.33
CA ALA A 20 12.49 -15.23 -9.64
C ALA A 20 11.06 -15.34 -9.11
N GLN A 21 10.87 -14.98 -7.85
CA GLN A 21 9.58 -14.47 -7.43
C GLN A 21 9.32 -13.31 -8.39
N ALA A 22 8.52 -13.58 -9.41
CA ALA A 22 8.00 -12.55 -10.28
C ALA A 22 7.27 -11.61 -9.31
N ALA A 23 7.93 -10.53 -8.90
CA ALA A 23 7.25 -9.36 -8.42
C ALA A 23 6.20 -9.11 -9.49
N LYS A 24 4.92 -9.33 -9.15
CA LYS A 24 3.85 -8.85 -10.01
C LYS A 24 4.21 -7.40 -10.31
N PRO A 25 4.22 -6.99 -11.59
CA PRO A 25 4.35 -5.57 -11.88
C PRO A 25 3.36 -4.85 -10.97
N ALA A 26 3.86 -3.94 -10.13
CA ALA A 26 2.98 -3.09 -9.35
C ALA A 26 2.00 -2.49 -10.35
N GLU A 27 0.70 -2.79 -10.20
CA GLU A 27 -0.33 -2.21 -11.06
C GLU A 27 -0.34 -0.73 -10.69
N THR A 28 0.38 0.09 -11.46
CA THR A 28 0.47 1.53 -11.27
C THR A 28 -0.94 2.09 -11.16
N VAL A 29 -1.29 2.64 -9.99
CA VAL A 29 -2.60 3.29 -9.81
C VAL A 29 -2.63 4.52 -10.69
N LYS A 30 -3.67 4.66 -11.51
CA LYS A 30 -3.78 5.85 -12.36
C LYS A 30 -4.24 7.04 -11.51
N PRO A 31 -3.65 8.24 -11.66
CA PRO A 31 -4.09 9.42 -10.93
C PRO A 31 -5.59 9.72 -11.06
N ALA A 32 -6.19 9.41 -12.21
CA ALA A 32 -7.62 9.56 -12.44
C ALA A 32 -8.49 8.60 -11.59
N GLU A 33 -7.99 7.41 -11.27
CA GLU A 33 -8.68 6.44 -10.41
C GLU A 33 -8.66 6.92 -8.95
N VAL A 34 -7.52 7.47 -8.50
CA VAL A 34 -7.39 8.11 -7.18
C VAL A 34 -8.36 9.29 -7.05
N ALA A 35 -8.33 10.21 -8.02
CA ALA A 35 -9.20 11.40 -8.01
C ALA A 35 -10.69 11.04 -8.04
N LYS A 36 -11.06 9.99 -8.78
CA LYS A 36 -12.44 9.48 -8.81
C LYS A 36 -12.85 8.94 -7.44
N LEU A 37 -12.04 8.09 -6.83
CA LEU A 37 -12.30 7.55 -5.50
C LEU A 37 -12.44 8.67 -4.47
N ALA A 38 -11.54 9.66 -4.51
CA ALA A 38 -11.57 10.80 -3.61
C ALA A 38 -12.88 11.60 -3.75
N ALA A 39 -13.34 11.82 -4.99
CA ALA A 39 -14.62 12.47 -5.26
C ALA A 39 -15.82 11.62 -4.79
N ASP A 40 -15.77 10.30 -4.96
CA ASP A 40 -16.82 9.37 -4.52
C ASP A 40 -16.94 9.36 -2.98
N ILE A 41 -15.81 9.38 -2.25
CA ILE A 41 -15.80 9.49 -0.79
C ILE A 41 -16.33 10.86 -0.35
N LYS A 42 -15.85 11.95 -0.97
CA LYS A 42 -16.27 13.32 -0.67
C LYS A 42 -17.77 13.54 -0.89
N GLY A 43 -18.35 12.89 -1.91
CA GLY A 43 -19.77 12.98 -2.24
C GLY A 43 -20.70 12.20 -1.31
N ASP A 44 -20.16 11.31 -0.48
CA ASP A 44 -20.93 10.48 0.46
C ASP A 44 -20.61 10.92 1.90
N ALA A 45 -21.61 11.48 2.60
CA ALA A 45 -21.42 12.03 3.93
C ALA A 45 -20.94 10.99 4.97
N ALA A 46 -21.36 9.72 4.83
CA ALA A 46 -20.93 8.67 5.75
C ALA A 46 -19.48 8.28 5.47
N LYS A 47 -19.10 8.11 4.20
CA LYS A 47 -17.71 7.81 3.81
C LYS A 47 -16.77 8.95 4.13
N LEU A 48 -17.17 10.20 3.87
CA LEU A 48 -16.37 11.38 4.21
C LEU A 48 -16.12 11.43 5.72
N LYS A 49 -17.14 11.22 6.55
CA LYS A 49 -16.97 11.15 8.01
C LYS A 49 -15.98 10.05 8.40
N SER A 50 -16.15 8.84 7.87
CA SER A 50 -15.24 7.72 8.16
C SER A 50 -13.81 8.00 7.72
N TYR A 51 -13.61 8.59 6.54
CA TYR A 51 -12.29 8.97 6.03
C TYR A 51 -11.62 9.98 6.95
N CYS A 52 -12.33 11.05 7.36
CA CYS A 52 -11.75 12.07 8.21
C CYS A 52 -11.42 11.56 9.61
N GLU A 53 -12.29 10.71 10.18
CA GLU A 53 -12.04 10.07 11.47
C GLU A 53 -10.83 9.12 11.41
N MET A 54 -10.67 8.39 10.30
CA MET A 54 -9.49 7.56 10.05
C MET A 54 -8.20 8.40 9.98
N GLN A 55 -8.19 9.49 9.22
CA GLN A 55 -7.02 10.38 9.12
C GLN A 55 -6.62 10.97 10.49
N ASP A 56 -7.61 11.38 11.29
CA ASP A 56 -7.38 11.86 12.65
C ASP A 56 -6.77 10.79 13.56
N LEU A 57 -7.24 9.53 13.47
CA LEU A 57 -6.67 8.42 14.22
C LEU A 57 -5.23 8.11 13.80
N TYR A 58 -4.89 8.16 12.51
CA TYR A 58 -3.51 8.00 12.06
C TYR A 58 -2.60 9.13 12.58
N ASN A 59 -3.08 10.37 12.59
CA ASN A 59 -2.34 11.50 13.18
C ASN A 59 -2.08 11.29 14.67
N GLN A 60 -3.10 10.89 15.44
CA GLN A 60 -2.96 10.57 16.86
C GLN A 60 -2.04 9.37 17.09
N SER A 61 -2.06 8.37 16.21
CA SER A 61 -1.15 7.21 16.24
C SER A 61 0.29 7.66 16.08
N TYR A 62 0.56 8.49 15.07
CA TYR A 62 1.89 9.08 14.84
C TYR A 62 2.37 9.87 16.07
N GLU A 63 1.52 10.74 16.63
CA GLU A 63 1.86 11.49 17.86
C GLU A 63 2.13 10.58 19.07
N ALA A 64 1.41 9.48 19.21
CA ALA A 64 1.65 8.50 20.27
C ALA A 64 3.00 7.80 20.08
N GLY A 65 3.34 7.46 18.84
CA GLY A 65 4.65 6.92 18.45
C GLY A 65 5.80 7.87 18.78
N GLU A 66 5.67 9.16 18.44
CA GLU A 66 6.63 10.20 18.81
C GLU A 66 6.83 10.31 20.34
N LYS A 67 5.78 10.05 21.12
CA LYS A 67 5.80 10.00 22.59
C LYS A 67 6.26 8.64 23.15
N LYS A 68 6.66 7.70 22.29
CA LYS A 68 7.06 6.32 22.62
C LYS A 68 5.96 5.50 23.32
N ASP A 69 4.71 5.84 23.09
CA ASP A 69 3.55 5.06 23.53
C ASP A 69 3.13 4.10 22.41
N GLU A 70 3.98 3.10 22.15
CA GLU A 70 3.83 2.16 21.02
C GLU A 70 2.49 1.42 21.07
N LYS A 71 2.03 1.05 22.27
CA LYS A 71 0.75 0.36 22.46
C LYS A 71 -0.42 1.23 22.02
N LYS A 72 -0.42 2.52 22.40
CA LYS A 72 -1.46 3.44 21.97
C LYS A 72 -1.38 3.73 20.47
N ALA A 73 -0.17 3.86 19.93
CA ALA A 73 0.03 4.06 18.50
C ALA A 73 -0.58 2.89 17.69
N GLU A 74 -0.29 1.65 18.07
CA GLU A 74 -0.83 0.45 17.45
C GLU A 74 -2.36 0.37 17.58
N GLU A 75 -2.92 0.65 18.77
CA GLU A 75 -4.38 0.64 18.97
C GLU A 75 -5.09 1.66 18.06
N LEU A 76 -4.53 2.86 17.92
CA LEU A 76 -5.09 3.91 17.08
C LEU A 76 -4.96 3.57 15.59
N ALA A 77 -3.82 3.05 15.17
CA ALA A 77 -3.59 2.62 13.79
C ALA A 77 -4.58 1.50 13.38
N ASN A 78 -4.77 0.49 14.23
CA ASN A 78 -5.72 -0.59 13.97
C ASN A 78 -7.16 -0.07 13.81
N LYS A 79 -7.58 0.91 14.62
CA LYS A 79 -8.90 1.54 14.48
C LYS A 79 -9.02 2.32 13.16
N ALA A 80 -7.96 3.02 12.76
CA ALA A 80 -7.92 3.70 11.47
C ALA A 80 -8.01 2.71 10.30
N ASP A 81 -7.25 1.61 10.34
CA ASP A 81 -7.30 0.55 9.33
C ASP A 81 -8.70 -0.05 9.18
N ASP A 82 -9.43 -0.26 10.29
CA ASP A 82 -10.79 -0.78 10.26
C ASP A 82 -11.79 0.22 9.65
N LEU A 83 -11.61 1.52 9.88
CA LEU A 83 -12.37 2.55 9.16
C LEU A 83 -12.02 2.57 7.67
N GLY A 84 -10.74 2.42 7.32
CA GLY A 84 -10.27 2.34 5.93
C GLY A 84 -10.90 1.18 5.16
N LYS A 85 -10.96 -0.02 5.76
CA LYS A 85 -11.68 -1.17 5.19
C LYS A 85 -13.17 -0.86 4.97
N GLY A 86 -13.77 -0.07 5.87
CA GLY A 86 -15.15 0.39 5.78
C GLY A 86 -15.43 1.35 4.61
N LEU A 87 -14.42 2.00 4.03
CA LEU A 87 -14.57 2.89 2.86
C LEU A 87 -14.83 2.12 1.56
N GLY A 88 -14.51 0.81 1.55
CA GLY A 88 -14.85 -0.13 0.49
C GLY A 88 -13.66 -0.62 -0.33
N GLY A 89 -13.92 -1.63 -1.18
CA GLY A 89 -12.87 -2.34 -1.92
C GLY A 89 -12.06 -1.47 -2.89
N ASP A 90 -12.64 -0.39 -3.44
CA ASP A 90 -11.90 0.54 -4.30
C ASP A 90 -10.86 1.34 -3.49
N TYR A 91 -11.20 1.73 -2.26
CA TYR A 91 -10.27 2.38 -1.34
C TYR A 91 -9.13 1.44 -0.97
N GLU A 92 -9.46 0.21 -0.57
CA GLU A 92 -8.46 -0.82 -0.26
C GLU A 92 -7.55 -1.13 -1.45
N LYS A 93 -8.11 -1.26 -2.66
CA LYS A 93 -7.33 -1.47 -3.88
C LYS A 93 -6.33 -0.33 -4.11
N ILE A 94 -6.80 0.92 -4.03
CA ILE A 94 -5.97 2.10 -4.30
C ILE A 94 -4.88 2.25 -3.24
N MET A 95 -5.19 2.06 -1.95
CA MET A 95 -4.20 2.14 -0.88
C MET A 95 -3.15 1.04 -0.97
N ASN A 96 -3.56 -0.20 -1.25
CA ASN A 96 -2.62 -1.32 -1.41
C ASN A 96 -1.67 -1.12 -2.59
N ALA A 97 -2.17 -0.60 -3.71
CA ALA A 97 -1.33 -0.32 -4.87
C ALA A 97 -0.46 0.94 -4.67
N GLY A 98 -0.85 1.84 -3.75
CA GLY A 98 -0.05 2.98 -3.32
C GLY A 98 1.03 2.66 -2.27
N ALA A 99 0.96 1.51 -1.59
CA ALA A 99 1.79 1.21 -0.43
C ALA A 99 3.31 1.18 -0.71
N ASP A 100 3.68 0.78 -1.93
CA ASP A 100 5.08 0.68 -2.36
C ASP A 100 5.55 1.90 -3.19
N ILE A 101 4.69 2.91 -3.37
CA ILE A 101 5.04 4.11 -4.14
C ILE A 101 5.94 5.01 -3.28
N ASP A 102 7.09 5.41 -3.83
CA ASP A 102 7.95 6.41 -3.21
C ASP A 102 7.22 7.77 -3.16
N PRO A 103 6.95 8.32 -1.95
CA PRO A 103 6.23 9.58 -1.80
C PRO A 103 6.95 10.79 -2.42
N GLU A 104 8.28 10.74 -2.57
CA GLU A 104 9.07 11.82 -3.17
C GLU A 104 9.11 11.74 -4.71
N SER A 105 8.74 10.59 -5.26
CA SER A 105 8.66 10.40 -6.70
C SER A 105 7.51 11.18 -7.33
N LYS A 106 7.58 11.42 -8.64
CA LYS A 106 6.49 12.04 -9.38
C LYS A 106 5.18 11.26 -9.23
N GLU A 107 5.27 9.93 -9.23
CA GLU A 107 4.10 9.05 -9.07
C GLU A 107 3.49 9.18 -7.68
N GLY A 108 4.32 9.22 -6.63
CA GLY A 108 3.86 9.46 -5.25
C GLY A 108 3.19 10.81 -5.10
N GLN A 109 3.79 11.86 -5.63
CA GLN A 109 3.19 13.21 -5.61
C GLN A 109 1.83 13.23 -6.33
N GLU A 110 1.70 12.58 -7.49
CA GLU A 110 0.43 12.49 -8.21
C GLU A 110 -0.61 11.65 -7.45
N PHE A 111 -0.18 10.58 -6.78
CA PHE A 111 -1.03 9.74 -5.93
C PHE A 111 -1.61 10.55 -4.77
N TYR A 112 -0.77 11.21 -3.96
CA TYR A 112 -1.23 12.00 -2.82
C TYR A 112 -2.00 13.25 -3.25
N ALA A 113 -1.63 13.89 -4.37
CA ALA A 113 -2.39 15.01 -4.92
C ALA A 113 -3.84 14.63 -5.25
N GLY A 114 -4.09 13.37 -5.59
CA GLY A 114 -5.45 12.85 -5.86
C GLY A 114 -6.38 12.89 -4.64
N PHE A 115 -5.83 12.88 -3.42
CA PHE A 115 -6.59 12.94 -2.17
C PHE A 115 -6.68 14.34 -1.57
N GLU A 116 -5.90 15.33 -2.04
CA GLU A 116 -5.83 16.66 -1.43
C GLU A 116 -7.18 17.37 -1.25
N ASP A 117 -8.07 17.30 -2.25
CA ASP A 117 -9.39 17.94 -2.18
C ASP A 117 -10.32 17.21 -1.19
N LEU A 118 -10.15 15.89 -1.04
CA LEU A 118 -10.82 15.11 -0.01
C LEU A 118 -10.27 15.47 1.37
N ASP A 119 -8.95 15.53 1.55
CA ASP A 119 -8.32 15.92 2.83
C ASP A 119 -8.76 17.32 3.28
N LYS A 120 -8.83 18.29 2.35
CA LYS A 120 -9.31 19.65 2.63
C LYS A 120 -10.80 19.69 3.02
N SER A 121 -11.57 18.66 2.68
CA SER A 121 -12.99 18.55 3.02
C SER A 121 -13.24 17.97 4.40
N CYS A 122 -12.22 17.39 5.04
CA CYS A 122 -12.28 17.09 6.46
C CYS A 122 -12.37 18.39 7.26
N GLU A 123 -13.31 18.43 8.21
CA GLU A 123 -13.47 19.59 9.09
C GLU A 123 -12.11 19.95 9.68
N LYS A 124 -11.64 21.18 9.41
CA LYS A 124 -10.52 21.76 10.15
C LYS A 124 -10.99 21.92 11.60
N LYS A 125 -10.74 20.93 12.44
CA LYS A 125 -10.94 21.07 13.89
C LYS A 125 -9.77 21.80 14.51
#